data_AF-A0A0Q2XP75-F1
#
_entry.id   AF-A0A0Q2XP75-F1
#
_cell.length_a   1.000
_cell.length_b   1.000
_cell.length_c   1.000
_cell.angle_alpha   90.00
_cell.angle_beta   90.00
_cell.angle_gamma   90.00
#
_symmetry.space_group_name_H-M   'P 1'
#
loop_
_entity.id
_entity.type
_entity.pdbx_description
1 polymer ?
#
loop_
_entity_poly.entity_id
_entity_poly.type
_entity_poly.pdbx_seq_one_letter_code
_entity_poly.pdbx_strand_id
1 'polypeptide(L)'
;MATYTYSGPVDLIEVRMGNRTVAGATVPDWREIQLTPGEDVDLPDDNTLVAGMVAAGHLKPAKAAPKSNTGKSKTAASNDGEDA
;
A
#
# COMPACT_ATOMS: atom_id res chain seq x y z
N MET A 1 -5.16 3.95 -11.43
CA MET A 1 -4.21 3.38 -10.45
C MET A 1 -2.93 3.05 -11.21
N ALA A 2 -1.79 3.40 -10.63
CA ALA A 2 -0.48 3.17 -11.21
C ALA A 2 0.43 2.49 -10.18
N THR A 3 1.35 1.68 -10.68
CA THR A 3 2.31 0.96 -9.84
C THR A 3 3.59 1.79 -9.70
N TYR A 4 4.02 1.98 -8.46
CA TYR A 4 5.23 2.70 -8.13
C TYR A 4 6.15 1.86 -7.26
N THR A 5 7.45 1.92 -7.53
CA THR A 5 8.47 1.36 -6.65
C THR A 5 8.86 2.42 -5.62
N TYR A 6 8.69 2.09 -4.34
CA TYR A 6 9.02 3.01 -3.25
C TYR A 6 10.50 2.89 -2.85
N SER A 7 11.17 4.03 -2.63
CA SER A 7 12.62 4.09 -2.33
C SER A 7 12.94 4.75 -0.98
N GLY A 8 11.93 5.13 -0.19
CA GLY A 8 12.12 5.75 1.14
C GLY A 8 12.19 4.72 2.29
N PRO A 9 12.33 5.18 3.55
CA PRO A 9 12.24 4.31 4.72
C PRO A 9 10.84 3.71 4.86
N VAL A 10 10.70 2.57 5.55
CA VAL A 10 9.37 1.97 5.81
C VAL A 10 8.44 3.01 6.40
N ASP A 11 7.29 3.21 5.75
CA ASP A 11 6.36 4.28 6.10
C ASP A 11 4.91 3.82 5.92
N LEU A 12 3.98 4.35 6.71
CA LEU A 12 2.56 4.00 6.64
C LEU A 12 1.79 5.25 6.24
N ILE A 13 1.19 5.23 5.06
CA ILE A 13 0.46 6.38 4.52
C ILE A 13 -1.04 6.06 4.42
N GLU A 14 -1.86 7.08 4.62
CA GLU A 14 -3.30 6.99 4.39
C GLU A 14 -3.66 7.70 3.09
N VAL A 15 -4.22 6.96 2.14
CA VAL A 15 -4.45 7.43 0.78
C VAL A 15 -5.94 7.39 0.48
N ARG A 16 -6.48 8.52 0.00
CA ARG A 16 -7.84 8.55 -0.53
C ARG A 16 -7.88 7.82 -1.87
N MET A 17 -8.66 6.75 -1.90
CA MET A 17 -8.88 5.90 -3.08
C MET A 17 -10.07 6.37 -3.93
N GLY A 18 -10.90 7.25 -3.36
CA GLY A 18 -12.05 7.85 -4.04
C GLY A 18 -13.15 8.19 -3.06
N ASN A 19 -14.38 7.86 -3.45
CA ASN A 19 -15.58 7.99 -2.64
C ASN A 19 -16.32 6.66 -2.62
N ARG A 20 -16.89 6.33 -1.46
CA ARG A 20 -17.80 5.20 -1.31
C ARG A 20 -19.15 5.67 -0.75
N THR A 21 -20.21 4.94 -1.08
CA THR A 21 -21.53 5.20 -0.50
C THR A 21 -21.72 4.33 0.73
N VAL A 22 -21.97 4.96 1.88
CA VAL A 22 -22.26 4.28 3.15
C VAL A 22 -23.61 4.81 3.66
N ALA A 23 -24.58 3.91 3.85
CA ALA A 23 -25.92 4.26 4.31
C ALA A 23 -26.58 5.41 3.52
N GLY A 24 -26.37 5.47 2.21
CA GLY A 24 -26.91 6.51 1.32
C GLY A 24 -26.11 7.82 1.30
N ALA A 25 -25.07 7.97 2.13
CA ALA A 25 -24.18 9.12 2.12
C ALA A 25 -22.90 8.82 1.32
N THR A 26 -22.43 9.79 0.53
CA THR A 26 -21.15 9.70 -0.17
C THR A 26 -20.04 10.15 0.77
N VAL A 27 -19.17 9.23 1.18
CA VAL A 27 -18.03 9.50 2.07
C VAL A 27 -16.72 9.22 1.33
N PRO A 28 -15.63 9.93 1.66
CA PRO A 28 -14.32 9.60 1.10
C PRO A 28 -13.87 8.21 1.57
N ASP A 29 -13.32 7.42 0.65
CA ASP A 29 -12.74 6.12 0.96
C ASP A 29 -11.23 6.28 1.16
N TRP A 30 -10.78 6.03 2.39
CA TRP A 30 -9.38 6.11 2.80
C TRP A 30 -8.83 4.71 3.00
N ARG A 31 -7.58 4.49 2.56
CA ARG A 31 -6.88 3.22 2.71
C ARG A 31 -5.49 3.45 3.28
N GLU A 32 -5.18 2.72 4.34
CA GLU A 32 -3.81 2.63 4.86
C GLU A 32 -2.97 1.73 3.95
N ILE A 33 -1.81 2.22 3.54
CA ILE A 33 -0.87 1.52 2.67
C ILE A 33 0.50 1.58 3.31
N GLN A 34 1.04 0.41 3.66
CA GLN A 34 2.42 0.28 4.09
C GLN A 34 3.33 0.39 2.87
N LEU A 35 4.22 1.36 2.88
CA LEU A 35 5.28 1.53 1.91
C LEU A 35 6.53 0.82 2.43
N THR A 36 7.00 -0.18 1.68
CA THR A 36 8.24 -0.90 1.95
C THR A 36 9.29 -0.51 0.92
N PRO A 37 10.54 -0.17 1.31
CA PRO A 37 11.60 0.14 0.35
C PRO A 37 11.83 -1.02 -0.63
N GLY A 38 11.88 -0.70 -1.91
CA GLY A 38 12.06 -1.65 -3.01
C GLY A 38 10.81 -2.43 -3.40
N GLU A 39 9.69 -2.23 -2.72
CA GLU A 39 8.43 -2.90 -3.04
C GLU A 39 7.61 -2.08 -4.04
N ASP A 40 6.94 -2.79 -4.94
CA ASP A 40 6.01 -2.21 -5.90
C ASP A 40 4.63 -2.08 -5.26
N VAL A 41 4.14 -0.85 -5.16
CA VAL A 41 2.85 -0.51 -4.55
C VAL A 41 1.91 0.10 -5.58
N ASP A 42 0.64 -0.28 -5.49
CA ASP A 42 -0.41 0.25 -6.36
C ASP A 42 -1.08 1.46 -5.69
N LEU A 43 -0.88 2.63 -6.29
CA LEU A 43 -1.31 3.92 -5.74
C LEU A 43 -2.16 4.69 -6.77
N PRO A 44 -3.13 5.50 -6.30
CA PRO A 44 -3.87 6.44 -7.15
C PRO A 44 -2.95 7.58 -7.60
N ASP A 45 -2.78 7.78 -8.91
CA ASP A 45 -1.91 8.84 -9.44
C ASP A 45 -2.51 10.24 -9.27
N ASP A 46 -3.85 10.33 -9.28
CA ASP A 46 -4.63 11.54 -9.00
C ASP A 46 -4.53 12.03 -7.54
N ASN A 47 -3.83 11.31 -6.66
CA ASN A 47 -3.71 11.69 -5.26
C ASN A 47 -2.53 12.66 -5.04
N THR A 48 -2.82 13.82 -4.45
CA THR A 48 -1.83 14.88 -4.18
C THR A 48 -0.64 14.41 -3.36
N LEU A 49 -0.85 13.47 -2.41
CA LEU A 49 0.22 12.90 -1.60
C LEU A 49 1.14 12.00 -2.43
N VAL A 50 0.57 11.22 -3.36
CA VAL A 50 1.34 10.40 -4.31
C VAL A 50 2.15 11.29 -5.25
N ALA A 51 1.53 12.34 -5.79
CA ALA A 51 2.22 13.31 -6.64
C ALA A 51 3.40 14.00 -5.90
N GLY A 52 3.21 14.36 -4.62
CA GLY A 52 4.26 14.92 -3.77
C GLY A 52 5.44 13.95 -3.56
N MET A 53 5.17 12.67 -3.31
CA MET A 53 6.21 11.66 -3.14
C MET A 53 6.95 11.34 -4.44
N VAL A 54 6.26 11.37 -5.59
CA VAL A 54 6.90 11.25 -6.90
C VAL A 54 7.81 12.45 -7.16
N ALA A 55 7.34 13.67 -6.90
CA ALA A 55 8.12 14.89 -7.07
C ALA A 55 9.35 14.93 -6.13
N ALA A 56 9.22 14.39 -4.91
CA ALA A 56 10.33 14.25 -3.97
C ALA A 56 11.30 13.10 -4.34
N GLY A 57 10.97 12.26 -5.32
CA GLY A 57 11.80 11.14 -5.77
C GLY A 57 11.70 9.88 -4.91
N HIS A 58 10.73 9.82 -3.98
CA HIS A 58 10.48 8.64 -3.14
C HIS A 58 9.71 7.54 -3.87
N LEU A 59 8.90 7.91 -4.88
CA LEU A 59 8.18 6.99 -5.74
C LEU A 59 8.70 7.07 -7.17
N LYS A 60 8.95 5.92 -7.78
CA LYS A 60 9.31 5.82 -9.20
C LYS A 60 8.30 4.96 -9.93
N PRO A 61 7.85 5.32 -11.14
CA PRO A 61 6.96 4.47 -11.91
C PRO A 61 7.63 3.10 -12.11
N ALA A 62 7.00 2.05 -11.59
CA ALA A 62 7.48 0.70 -11.77
C ALA A 62 7.28 0.33 -13.25
N LYS A 63 8.35 -0.11 -13.93
CA LYS A 63 8.23 -0.64 -15.29
C LYS A 63 7.42 -1.92 -15.17
N ALA A 64 6.12 -1.86 -15.53
CA ALA A 64 5.12 -2.92 -15.41
C ALA A 64 5.72 -4.33 -15.42
N ALA A 65 6.05 -4.83 -14.23
CA ALA A 65 6.45 -6.20 -13.98
C ALA A 65 5.38 -6.81 -13.07
N PRO A 66 5.00 -8.08 -13.28
CA PRO A 66 3.78 -8.63 -12.73
C PRO A 66 3.84 -8.65 -11.19
N LYS A 67 2.75 -8.16 -10.60
CA LYS A 67 2.44 -8.09 -9.16
C LYS A 67 3.00 -9.28 -8.39
N SER A 68 4.12 -9.09 -7.69
CA SER A 68 4.50 -10.01 -6.62
C SER A 68 3.75 -9.55 -5.36
N ASN A 69 2.50 -10.01 -5.22
CA ASN A 69 1.84 -10.02 -3.92
C ASN A 69 2.68 -10.94 -3.01
N THR A 70 3.73 -10.42 -2.38
CA THR A 70 4.31 -11.05 -1.20
C THR A 70 3.30 -10.84 -0.09
N GLY A 71 2.29 -11.70 -0.09
CA GLY A 71 1.43 -11.93 1.05
C GLY A 71 2.34 -12.16 2.24
N LYS A 72 2.40 -11.17 3.12
CA LYS A 72 2.84 -11.38 4.49
C LYS A 72 1.75 -12.22 5.14
N SER A 73 1.77 -13.52 4.86
CA SER A 73 1.04 -14.55 5.59
C SER A 73 1.57 -14.52 7.01
N LYS A 74 1.01 -13.63 7.82
CA LYS A 74 1.10 -13.67 9.27
C LYS A 74 0.13 -14.75 9.73
N THR A 75 0.55 -16.01 9.65
CA THR A 75 0.01 -17.09 10.49
C THR A 75 1.10 -17.34 11.53
N ALA A 76 1.07 -16.57 12.62
CA ALA A 76 0.51 -17.03 13.89
C ALA A 76 1.25 -18.27 14.39
N ALA A 77 2.13 -18.04 15.37
CA ALA A 77 2.79 -19.06 16.15
C ALA A 77 1.75 -20.02 16.75
N SER A 78 1.91 -21.31 16.49
CA SER A 78 1.44 -22.35 17.40
C SER A 78 2.68 -22.98 18.00
N ASN A 79 3.04 -22.53 19.20
CA ASN A 79 3.77 -23.37 20.13
C ASN A 79 2.80 -24.48 20.55
N ASP A 80 3.09 -25.71 20.17
CA ASP A 80 2.49 -26.89 20.78
C ASP A 80 3.65 -27.74 21.29
N GLY A 81 4.08 -27.41 22.51
CA GLY A 81 4.80 -28.34 23.35
C GLY A 81 3.76 -28.97 24.24
N GLU A 82 3.31 -30.17 23.88
CA GLU A 82 2.50 -31.00 24.76
C GLU A 82 3.18 -32.37 24.90
N ASP A 83 3.37 -32.70 26.17
CA ASP A 83 3.99 -33.86 26.80
C ASP A 83 3.15 -35.15 26.57
N ALA A 84 3.80 -36.25 26.14
CA ALA A 84 3.36 -37.64 26.38
C ALA A 84 4.48 -38.65 26.06
#